data_AF-A0ABD3W248-F1
#
_entry.id   AF-A0ABD3W248-F1
#
_cell.length_a   1.000
_cell.length_b   1.000
_cell.length_c   1.000
_cell.angle_alpha   90.00
_cell.angle_beta   90.00
_cell.angle_gamma   90.00
#
_symmetry.space_group_name_H-M   'P 1'
#
loop_
_entity.id
_entity.type
_entity.pdbx_description
1 polymer ?
#
loop_
_entity_poly.entity_id
_entity_poly.type
_entity_poly.pdbx_seq_one_letter_code
_entity_poly.pdbx_strand_id
1 'polypeptide(L)'
;MALFLVMLRYYAMHTLRETKRIEAIARSPVYSHVSDTLVGIHTIRALGKRDQFIQEFDTLQNTHTSAWFIYLSSYRWFGIRSLFAVYIYFNIVLYIYLIVKH
;
A
#
# COMPACT_ATOMS: atom_id res chain seq x y z
N MET A 1 -14.40 -15.63 17.45
CA MET A 1 -13.79 -14.29 17.27
C MET A 1 -12.27 -14.36 17.07
N ALA A 2 -11.51 -14.88 18.05
CA ALA A 2 -10.06 -15.02 17.93
C ALA A 2 -9.63 -15.83 16.68
N LEU A 3 -10.24 -17.00 16.44
CA LEU A 3 -9.99 -17.81 15.24
C LEU A 3 -10.27 -17.05 13.93
N PHE A 4 -11.37 -16.29 13.86
CA PHE A 4 -11.71 -15.48 12.69
C PHE A 4 -10.67 -14.38 12.44
N LEU A 5 -10.25 -13.65 13.48
CA LEU A 5 -9.22 -12.62 13.37
C LEU A 5 -7.86 -13.19 12.98
N VAL A 6 -7.48 -14.36 13.50
CA VAL A 6 -6.24 -15.06 13.15
C VAL A 6 -6.27 -15.53 11.69
N MET A 7 -7.39 -16.08 11.21
CA MET A 7 -7.54 -16.49 9.82
C MET A 7 -7.50 -15.28 8.86
N LEU A 8 -8.21 -14.20 9.21
CA LEU A 8 -8.20 -12.94 8.47
C LEU A 8 -6.77 -12.36 8.40
N ARG A 9 -6.06 -12.34 9.54
CA ARG A 9 -4.65 -11.92 9.63
C ARG A 9 -3.76 -12.75 8.72
N TYR A 10 -3.89 -14.07 8.76
CA TYR A 10 -3.05 -14.98 7.98
C TYR A 10 -3.21 -14.73 6.48
N TYR A 11 -4.45 -14.67 5.98
CA TYR A 11 -4.73 -14.41 4.57
C TYR A 11 -4.28 -13.01 4.15
N ALA A 12 -4.62 -11.99 4.93
CA ALA A 12 -4.26 -10.62 4.60
C ALA A 12 -2.74 -10.39 4.63
N MET A 13 -2.01 -11.05 5.53
CA MET A 13 -0.56 -10.93 5.63
C MET A 13 0.15 -11.50 4.40
N HIS A 14 -0.37 -12.59 3.82
CA HIS A 14 0.13 -13.11 2.55
C HIS A 14 -0.07 -12.08 1.42
N THR A 15 -1.30 -11.58 1.25
CA THR A 15 -1.62 -10.59 0.21
C THR A 15 -0.81 -9.30 0.38
N LEU A 16 -0.74 -8.75 1.60
CA LEU A 16 -0.01 -7.51 1.88
C LEU A 16 1.49 -7.63 1.64
N ARG A 17 2.09 -8.80 1.91
CA ARG A 17 3.51 -9.06 1.60
C ARG A 17 3.76 -9.04 0.10
N GLU A 18 2.90 -9.71 -0.67
CA GLU A 18 3.02 -9.73 -2.13
C GLU A 18 2.81 -8.34 -2.73
N THR A 19 1.80 -7.60 -2.30
CA THR A 19 1.59 -6.24 -2.80
C THR A 19 2.72 -5.28 -2.41
N LYS A 20 3.28 -5.42 -1.20
CA LYS A 20 4.47 -4.67 -0.78
C LYS A 20 5.70 -5.03 -1.61
N ARG A 21 5.84 -6.29 -2.03
CA ARG A 21 6.92 -6.72 -2.93
C ARG A 21 6.78 -6.06 -4.31
N ILE A 22 5.58 -6.03 -4.87
CA ILE A 22 5.30 -5.36 -6.15
C ILE A 22 5.66 -3.86 -6.05
N GLU A 23 5.25 -3.21 -4.96
CA GLU A 23 5.58 -1.81 -4.71
C GLU A 23 7.09 -1.56 -4.62
N ALA A 24 7.83 -2.45 -3.94
CA ALA A 24 9.29 -2.36 -3.85
C ALA A 24 9.97 -2.52 -5.22
N ILE A 25 9.48 -3.44 -6.06
CA ILE A 25 10.01 -3.64 -7.42
C ILE A 25 9.72 -2.42 -8.31
N ALA A 26 8.53 -1.81 -8.18
CA ALA A 26 8.18 -0.61 -8.93
C ALA A 26 8.96 0.65 -8.49
N ARG A 27 9.45 0.66 -7.24
CA ARG A 27 10.18 1.80 -6.67
C ARG A 27 11.65 1.88 -7.11
N SER A 28 12.32 0.74 -7.28
CA SER A 28 13.75 0.73 -7.63
C SER A 28 14.10 1.45 -8.96
N PRO A 29 13.37 1.29 -10.08
CA PRO A 29 13.72 1.98 -11.32
C PRO A 29 13.56 3.51 -11.21
N VAL A 30 12.64 4.00 -10.37
CA VAL A 30 12.49 5.44 -10.11
C VAL A 30 13.79 6.01 -9.50
N TYR A 31 14.37 5.32 -8.51
CA TYR A 31 15.61 5.77 -7.88
C TYR A 31 16.81 5.68 -8.82
N SER A 32 16.92 4.60 -9.60
CA SER A 32 17.98 4.47 -10.61
C SER A 32 17.89 5.58 -11.65
N HIS A 33 16.70 5.87 -12.18
CA HIS A 33 16.48 6.95 -13.15
C HIS A 33 16.88 8.32 -12.61
N VAL A 34 16.54 8.62 -11.36
CA VAL A 34 16.93 9.87 -10.70
C VAL A 34 18.44 9.94 -10.50
N SER A 35 19.08 8.84 -10.10
CA SER A 35 20.53 8.76 -9.95
C SER A 35 21.24 9.02 -11.28
N ASP A 36 20.82 8.36 -12.35
CA ASP A 36 21.41 8.51 -13.69
C ASP A 36 21.18 9.92 -14.25
N THR A 37 20.00 10.49 -14.00
CA THR A 37 19.66 11.87 -14.39
C THR A 37 20.54 12.88 -13.66
N LEU A 38 20.82 12.69 -12.37
CA LEU A 38 21.67 13.58 -11.58
C LEU A 38 23.11 13.57 -12.10
N VAL A 39 23.66 12.39 -12.40
CA VAL A 39 25.01 12.24 -12.96
C VAL A 39 25.09 12.85 -14.37
N GLY A 40 24.06 12.62 -15.21
CA GLY A 40 24.02 13.08 -16.61
C GLY A 40 23.44 14.49 -16.83
N ILE A 41 23.15 15.25 -15.77
CA ILE A 41 22.29 16.44 -15.87
C ILE A 41 22.83 17.50 -16.82
N HIS A 42 24.15 17.70 -16.89
CA HIS A 42 24.77 18.65 -17.80
C HIS A 42 24.58 18.24 -19.27
N THR A 43 24.75 16.95 -19.56
CA THR A 43 24.57 16.37 -20.91
C THR A 43 23.12 16.47 -21.36
N ILE A 44 22.16 16.15 -20.50
CA ILE A 44 20.73 16.24 -20.80
C ILE A 44 20.34 17.68 -21.16
N ARG A 45 20.88 18.65 -20.41
CA ARG A 45 20.65 20.08 -20.67
C ARG A 45 21.29 20.54 -21.98
N ALA A 46 22.53 20.12 -22.25
CA ALA A 46 23.24 20.45 -23.48
C ALA A 46 22.55 19.88 -24.73
N LEU A 47 21.93 18.70 -24.61
CA LEU A 47 21.18 18.05 -25.69
C LEU A 47 19.72 18.51 -25.82
N GLY A 48 19.24 19.40 -24.93
CA GLY A 48 17.84 19.87 -24.93
C GLY A 48 16.80 18.77 -24.65
N LYS A 49 17.20 17.64 -24.05
CA LYS A 49 16.33 16.45 -23.86
C LYS A 49 15.58 16.40 -22.52
N ARG A 50 15.43 17.53 -21.83
CA ARG A 50 14.77 17.58 -20.51
C ARG A 50 13.38 16.96 -20.53
N ASP A 51 12.55 17.32 -21.51
CA ASP A 51 11.14 16.89 -21.54
C ASP A 51 10.99 15.38 -21.72
N GLN A 52 11.90 14.74 -22.47
CA GLN A 52 11.92 13.29 -22.63
C GLN A 52 12.22 12.58 -21.30
N PHE A 53 13.23 13.06 -20.56
CA PHE A 53 13.59 12.51 -19.25
C PHE A 53 12.50 12.72 -18.20
N ILE A 54 11.75 13.84 -18.28
CA ILE A 54 10.60 14.12 -17.41
C ILE A 54 9.46 13.15 -17.72
N GLN A 55 9.10 12.96 -19.00
CA GLN A 55 8.06 12.00 -19.39
C GLN A 55 8.37 10.55 -18.97
N GLU A 56 9.65 10.16 -19.07
CA GLU A 56 10.11 8.85 -18.61
C GLU A 56 9.98 8.72 -17.08
N PHE A 57 10.37 9.75 -16.33
CA PHE A 57 10.18 9.79 -14.89
C PHE A 57 8.70 9.72 -14.49
N ASP A 58 7.82 10.48 -15.15
CA ASP A 58 6.38 10.48 -14.89
C ASP A 58 5.77 9.08 -15.12
N THR A 59 6.23 8.37 -16.15
CA THR A 59 5.78 7.00 -16.43
C THR A 59 6.18 6.04 -15.31
N LEU A 60 7.46 6.08 -14.89
CA LEU A 60 7.95 5.28 -13.78
C LEU A 60 7.22 5.61 -12.47
N GLN A 61 6.98 6.89 -12.22
CA GLN A 61 6.26 7.36 -11.04
C GLN A 61 4.79 6.91 -11.04
N ASN A 62 4.12 6.91 -12.20
CA ASN A 62 2.75 6.42 -12.32
C ASN A 62 2.66 4.92 -12.01
N THR A 63 3.61 4.12 -12.51
CA THR A 63 3.68 2.69 -12.17
C THR A 63 3.91 2.48 -10.67
N HIS A 64 4.86 3.19 -10.06
CA HIS A 64 5.10 3.12 -8.61
C HIS A 64 3.87 3.54 -7.79
N THR A 65 3.24 4.66 -8.16
CA THR A 65 2.07 5.20 -7.46
C THR A 65 0.88 4.25 -7.54
N SER A 66 0.65 3.61 -8.70
CA SER A 66 -0.41 2.62 -8.85
C SER A 66 -0.19 1.39 -7.95
N ALA A 67 1.04 0.86 -7.88
CA ALA A 67 1.39 -0.24 -6.99
C ALA A 67 1.24 0.13 -5.52
N TRP A 68 1.70 1.32 -5.13
CA TRP A 68 1.52 1.87 -3.79
C TRP A 68 0.05 2.02 -3.41
N PHE A 69 -0.77 2.51 -4.34
CA PHE A 69 -2.21 2.67 -4.12
C PHE A 69 -2.92 1.34 -3.89
N ILE A 70 -2.56 0.29 -4.63
CA ILE A 70 -3.09 -1.06 -4.42
C ILE A 70 -2.69 -1.57 -3.03
N TYR A 71 -1.42 -1.42 -2.63
CA TYR A 71 -0.94 -1.80 -1.30
C TYR A 71 -1.74 -1.10 -0.19
N LEU A 72 -1.90 0.22 -0.30
CA LEU A 72 -2.64 1.02 0.67
C LEU A 72 -4.12 0.62 0.73
N SER A 73 -4.73 0.36 -0.42
CA SER A 73 -6.13 -0.06 -0.53
C SER A 73 -6.35 -1.44 0.11
N SER A 74 -5.46 -2.40 -0.14
CA SER A 74 -5.52 -3.73 0.50
C SER A 74 -5.34 -3.64 2.01
N TYR A 75 -4.42 -2.78 2.48
CA TYR A 75 -4.21 -2.55 3.90
C TYR A 75 -5.46 -1.97 4.58
N ARG A 76 -6.07 -0.96 3.95
CA ARG A 76 -7.32 -0.36 4.42
C ARG A 76 -8.48 -1.34 4.44
N TRP A 77 -8.64 -2.16 3.40
CA TRP A 77 -9.68 -3.18 3.34
C TRP A 77 -9.60 -4.16 4.51
N PHE A 78 -8.39 -4.64 4.83
CA PHE A 78 -8.16 -5.50 5.99
C PHE A 78 -8.49 -4.79 7.31
N GLY A 79 -8.03 -3.54 7.47
CA GLY A 79 -8.30 -2.74 8.68
C GLY A 79 -9.80 -2.56 8.93
N ILE A 80 -10.57 -2.19 7.90
CA ILE A 80 -12.01 -2.01 7.99
C ILE A 80 -12.70 -3.32 8.42
N ARG A 81 -12.34 -4.46 7.82
CA ARG A 81 -12.91 -5.77 8.18
C ARG A 81 -12.59 -6.16 9.63
N SER A 82 -11.39 -5.85 10.12
CA SER A 82 -11.03 -6.08 11.52
C SER A 82 -11.84 -5.20 12.48
N LEU A 83 -12.06 -3.92 12.14
CA LEU A 83 -12.86 -3.00 12.95
C LEU A 83 -14.32 -3.44 13.05
N PHE A 84 -14.92 -3.85 11.92
CA PHE A 84 -16.29 -4.39 11.90
C PHE A 84 -16.44 -5.59 12.83
N ALA A 85 -15.49 -6.51 12.83
CA ALA A 85 -15.53 -7.67 13.73
C ALA A 85 -15.52 -7.23 15.20
N VAL A 86 -14.59 -6.34 15.59
CA VAL A 86 -14.47 -5.84 16.97
C VAL A 86 -15.73 -5.09 17.39
N TYR A 87 -16.31 -4.29 16.50
CA TYR A 87 -17.56 -3.58 16.75
C TYR A 87 -18.73 -4.53 17.05
N ILE A 88 -18.89 -5.60 16.26
CA ILE A 88 -19.93 -6.61 16.49
C ILE A 88 -19.75 -7.27 17.87
N TYR A 89 -18.52 -7.64 18.20
CA TYR A 89 -18.22 -8.24 19.51
C TYR A 89 -18.55 -7.29 20.68
N PHE A 90 -18.16 -6.01 20.57
CA PHE A 90 -18.46 -5.02 21.59
C PHE A 90 -19.98 -4.88 21.84
N ASN A 91 -20.78 -4.84 20.77
CA ASN A 91 -22.23 -4.75 20.89
C ASN A 91 -22.86 -6.00 21.53
N ILE A 92 -22.36 -7.20 21.20
CA ILE A 92 -22.84 -8.45 21.82
C ILE A 92 -22.57 -8.45 23.33
N VAL A 93 -21.34 -8.10 23.73
CA VAL A 93 -20.96 -8.05 25.15
C VAL A 93 -21.78 -7.01 25.90
N LEU A 94 -21.99 -5.82 25.31
CA LEU A 94 -22.81 -4.77 25.90
C LEU A 94 -24.26 -5.25 26.11
N TYR A 95 -24.84 -5.92 25.13
CA TYR A 95 -26.21 -6.45 25.22
C TYR A 95 -26.34 -7.53 26.31
N ILE A 96 -25.37 -8.45 26.41
CA ILE A 96 -25.34 -9.48 27.47
C ILE A 96 -25.24 -8.82 28.86
N TYR A 97 -24.35 -7.82 29.00
CA TYR A 97 -24.20 -7.10 30.26
C TYR A 97 -25.48 -6.39 30.70
N LEU A 98 -26.20 -5.78 29.75
CA LEU A 98 -27.48 -5.10 30.03
C LEU A 98 -28.56 -6.09 30.49
N ILE A 99 -28.63 -7.29 29.90
CA ILE A 99 -29.59 -8.33 30.32
C ILE A 99 -29.25 -8.88 31.71
N VAL A 100 -27.98 -9.15 31.99
CA VAL A 100 -27.56 -9.72 33.29
C VAL A 100 -27.73 -8.73 34.44
N LYS A 101 -27.64 -7.42 34.15
CA LYS A 101 -27.87 -6.37 35.14
C LYS A 101 -29.36 -6.16 35.45
N HIS A 102 -30.25 -6.60 34.57
CA HIS A 102 -31.69 -6.42 34.74
C HIS A 102 -32.36 -7.67 35.34
#